data_AF-A0A966VE53-F1
#
_entry.id   AF-A0A966VE53-F1
#
_cell.length_a   1.000
_cell.length_b   1.000
_cell.length_c   1.000
_cell.angle_alpha   90.00
_cell.angle_beta   90.00
_cell.angle_gamma   90.00
#
_symmetry.space_group_name_H-M   'P 1'
#
loop_
_entity.id
_entity.type
_entity.pdbx_description
1 polymer ?
#
loop_
_entity_poly.entity_id
_entity_poly.type
_entity_poly.pdbx_seq_one_letter_code
_entity_poly.pdbx_strand_id
1 'polypeptide(L)' 'MVERQFPWQLVERIGVRTQAVYQRVSDGLTGQSHRPRLEIIPEWYY' A
#
# COMPACT_ATOMS: atom_id res chain seq x y z
N MET A 1 -13.14 -16.33 16.85
CA MET A 1 -13.06 -16.26 15.37
C MET A 1 -12.78 -14.81 15.03
N VAL A 2 -11.51 -14.44 14.86
CA VAL A 2 -11.16 -13.09 14.43
C VAL A 2 -11.23 -13.06 12.91
N GLU A 3 -11.93 -12.05 12.43
CA GLU A 3 -12.49 -11.92 11.11
C GLU A 3 -11.38 -11.74 10.06
N ARG A 4 -11.58 -12.37 8.90
CA ARG A 4 -10.62 -12.50 7.79
C ARG A 4 -10.37 -11.19 7.02
N GLN A 5 -10.53 -10.06 7.69
CA GLN A 5 -10.56 -8.73 7.12
C GLN A 5 -9.75 -7.80 8.01
N PHE A 6 -8.53 -7.51 7.56
CA PHE A 6 -7.75 -6.44 8.16
C PHE A 6 -8.33 -5.11 7.67
N PRO A 7 -8.75 -4.21 8.57
CA PRO A 7 -9.37 -2.95 8.17
C PRO A 7 -8.37 -2.11 7.39
N TRP A 8 -8.70 -1.87 6.12
CA TRP A 8 -7.88 -1.09 5.20
C TRP A 8 -7.53 0.31 5.76
N GLN A 9 -8.46 0.90 6.51
CA GLN A 9 -8.30 2.20 7.18
C GLN A 9 -7.11 2.25 8.16
N LEU A 10 -6.66 1.11 8.68
CA LEU A 10 -5.52 1.04 9.62
C LEU A 10 -4.17 0.91 8.91
N VAL A 11 -4.17 0.73 7.59
CA VAL A 11 -2.93 0.68 6.81
C VAL A 11 -2.45 2.11 6.61
N GLU A 12 -1.40 2.54 7.31
CA GLU A 12 -0.90 3.92 7.17
C GLU A 12 0.04 4.09 5.97
N ARG A 13 0.80 3.04 5.64
CA ARG A 13 1.88 3.09 4.65
C ARG A 13 2.00 1.80 3.86
N ILE A 14 2.42 1.94 2.60
CA ILE A 14 2.74 0.81 1.71
C ILE A 14 4.12 1.05 1.10
N GLY A 15 5.07 0.19 1.47
CA GLY A 15 6.39 0.13 0.86
C GLY A 15 6.35 -0.60 -0.48
N VAL A 16 6.94 -0.01 -1.52
CA VAL A 16 7.10 -0.64 -2.84
C VAL A 16 8.56 -0.54 -3.28
N ARG A 17 9.08 -1.57 -3.96
CA ARG A 17 10.50 -1.60 -4.33
C ARG A 17 10.83 -0.75 -5.56
N THR A 18 9.88 -0.53 -6.47
CA THR A 18 10.13 0.14 -7.75
C THR A 18 9.02 1.13 -8.11
N GLN A 19 9.37 2.13 -8.91
CA GLN A 19 8.44 3.13 -9.43
C GLN A 19 7.30 2.50 -10.25
N ALA A 20 7.57 1.41 -10.98
CA ALA A 20 6.57 0.70 -11.76
C ALA A 20 5.51 0.00 -10.87
N VAL A 21 5.90 -0.46 -9.67
CA VAL A 21 4.97 -1.02 -8.69
C VAL A 21 4.24 0.11 -7.96
N TYR A 22 4.93 1.21 -7.62
CA TYR A 22 4.31 2.42 -7.08
C TYR A 22 3.14 2.90 -7.95
N GLN A 23 3.36 3.04 -9.26
CA GLN A 23 2.33 3.51 -10.19
C GLN A 23 1.14 2.56 -10.26
N ARG A 24 1.38 1.24 -10.34
CA ARG A 24 0.32 0.24 -10.33
C ARG A 24 -0.51 0.26 -9.05
N VAL A 25 0.14 0.40 -7.89
CA VAL A 25 -0.57 0.50 -6.61
C VAL A 25 -1.33 1.82 -6.55
N SER A 26 -0.70 2.94 -6.89
CA SER A 26 -1.35 4.26 -6.91
C SER A 26 -2.59 4.30 -7.81
N ASP A 27 -2.53 3.64 -8.97
CA ASP A 27 -3.65 3.51 -9.89
C ASP A 27 -4.80 2.70 -9.25
N GLY A 28 -4.50 1.54 -8.64
CA GLY A 28 -5.50 0.74 -7.92
C GLY A 28 -6.04 1.39 -6.63
N LEU A 29 -5.32 2.36 -6.05
CA LEU A 29 -5.79 3.19 -4.93
C LEU A 29 -6.67 4.36 -5.40
N THR A 30 -6.68 4.65 -6.70
CA THR A 30 -7.49 5.74 -7.26
C THR A 30 -8.97 5.36 -7.14
N GLY A 31 -9.73 6.15 -6.38
CA GLY A 31 -11.14 5.89 -6.09
C GLY A 31 -11.41 5.22 -4.74
N GLN A 32 -10.39 4.79 -3.99
CA GLN A 32 -10.56 4.32 -2.62
C GLN A 32 -10.64 5.49 -1.63
N SER A 33 -11.51 5.37 -0.62
CA SER A 33 -11.69 6.38 0.43
C SER A 33 -10.46 6.54 1.33
N HIS A 34 -9.68 5.48 1.50
CA HIS A 34 -8.44 5.51 2.26
C HIS A 34 -7.24 5.29 1.36
N ARG A 35 -6.30 6.24 1.43
CA ARG A 35 -5.09 6.29 0.60
C ARG A 35 -3.86 6.27 1.51
N PRO A 36 -3.35 5.08 1.86
CA PRO A 36 -2.09 4.97 2.57
C PRO A 36 -0.97 5.65 1.80
N ARG A 37 0.02 6.14 2.54
CA ARG A 37 1.20 6.75 1.93
C ARG A 37 2.02 5.67 1.24
N LEU A 38 2.24 5.85 -0.06
CA LEU A 38 3.12 5.00 -0.83
C LEU A 38 4.56 5.50 -0.69
N GLU A 39 5.48 4.61 -0.35
CA GLU A 39 6.90 4.93 -0.23
C GLU A 39 7.72 3.94 -1.08
N ILE A 40 8.61 4.46 -1.91
CA ILE A 40 9.54 3.61 -2.67
C ILE A 40 10.69 3.26 -1.73
N ILE A 41 10.71 2.02 -1.25
CA ILE A 41 11.70 1.51 -0.30
C ILE A 41 12.45 0.39 -1.02
N PRO A 42 13.48 0.71 -1.82
CA PRO A 42 14.25 -0.30 -2.56
C PRO A 42 15.04 -1.22 -1.62
N GLU A 43 15.30 -0.77 -0.39
CA GLU A 43 15.95 -1.48 0.72
C GLU A 43 15.02 -2.42 1.50
N TRP A 44 13.74 -2.53 1.11
CA TRP A 44 12.81 -3.46 1.76
C TRP A 44 13.26 -4.89 1.44
N TYR A 45 13.86 -5.56 2.43
CA TYR A 45 14.59 -6.83 2.39
C TYR A 45 16.04 -6.76 1.85
N TYR A 46 16.93 -6.15 2.63
CA TYR A 46 18.13 -6.81 3.18
C TYR A 46 18.59 -6.11 4.47
#